data_AF-A0A0C2CX73-F1
#
_entry.id   AF-A0A0C2CX73-F1
#
_cell.length_a   1.000
_cell.length_b   1.000
_cell.length_c   1.000
_cell.angle_alpha   90.00
_cell.angle_beta   90.00
_cell.angle_gamma   90.00
#
_symmetry.space_group_name_H-M   'P 1'
#
loop_
_entity.id
_entity.type
_entity.pdbx_description
1 polymer ?
#
loop_
_entity_poly.entity_id
_entity_poly.type
_entity_poly.pdbx_seq_one_letter_code
_entity_poly.pdbx_strand_id
1 'polypeptide(L)'
;MAPTLKPSKTRLTKTKKTVDELIRDSQSLTAFTLPTLDSAEETVDFLKGRKATLAQRISDINQATASLKTAMSCFEKMFEKISPEDQAREQSSYEEYLRGTPSQQQRHYWESSWRKKLKSVYASSTERNWS
;
A
#
# COMPACT_ATOMS: atom_id res chain seq x y z
N MET A 1 1.74 23.67 -29.33
CA MET A 1 0.85 23.75 -28.14
C MET A 1 1.67 23.39 -26.91
N ALA A 2 1.61 24.17 -25.83
CA ALA A 2 2.35 23.85 -24.61
C ALA A 2 1.80 22.55 -23.97
N PRO A 3 2.66 21.67 -23.44
CA PRO A 3 2.21 20.46 -22.75
C PRO A 3 1.33 20.81 -21.55
N THR A 4 0.12 20.23 -21.48
CA THR A 4 -0.82 20.43 -20.37
C THR A 4 -0.59 19.38 -19.28
N LEU A 5 -0.53 19.79 -18.01
CA LEU A 5 -0.36 18.89 -16.86
C LEU A 5 -1.62 18.11 -16.46
N LYS A 6 -2.80 18.51 -16.94
CA LYS A 6 -4.12 17.95 -16.56
C LYS A 6 -4.19 16.42 -16.67
N PRO A 7 -3.72 15.75 -17.74
CA PRO A 7 -3.72 14.28 -17.82
C PRO A 7 -2.84 13.64 -16.74
N SER A 8 -1.65 14.19 -16.48
CA SER A 8 -0.72 13.67 -15.47
C SER A 8 -1.27 13.83 -14.05
N LYS A 9 -1.87 14.98 -13.72
CA LYS A 9 -2.54 15.20 -12.43
C LYS A 9 -3.74 14.28 -12.21
N THR A 10 -4.54 14.08 -13.26
CA THR A 10 -5.68 13.14 -13.22
C THR A 10 -5.19 11.72 -12.93
N ARG A 11 -4.09 11.31 -13.57
CA ARG A 11 -3.47 10.00 -13.32
C ARG A 11 -2.98 9.90 -11.88
N LEU A 12 -2.25 10.88 -11.39
CA LEU A 12 -1.77 10.94 -10.00
C LEU A 12 -2.91 10.79 -8.97
N THR A 13 -3.96 11.58 -9.14
CA THR A 13 -5.12 11.56 -8.23
C THR A 13 -5.79 10.18 -8.21
N LYS A 14 -6.01 9.59 -9.39
CA LYS A 14 -6.60 8.24 -9.50
C LYS A 14 -5.72 7.19 -8.83
N THR A 15 -4.43 7.16 -9.14
CA THR A 15 -3.54 6.14 -8.60
C THR A 15 -3.33 6.29 -7.09
N LYS A 16 -3.27 7.53 -6.58
CA LYS A 16 -3.22 7.81 -5.13
C LYS A 16 -4.48 7.27 -4.44
N LYS A 17 -5.66 7.59 -4.98
CA LYS A 17 -6.93 7.08 -4.47
C LYS A 17 -6.97 5.55 -4.44
N THR A 18 -6.52 4.89 -5.50
CA THR A 18 -6.46 3.42 -5.55
C THR A 18 -5.56 2.84 -4.46
N VAL A 19 -4.40 3.45 -4.19
CA VAL A 19 -3.52 3.02 -3.09
C VAL A 19 -4.22 3.18 -1.74
N ASP A 20 -4.85 4.33 -1.50
CA ASP A 20 -5.55 4.60 -0.23
C ASP A 20 -6.72 3.64 0.00
N GLU A 21 -7.50 3.34 -1.05
CA GLU A 21 -8.58 2.35 -1.00
C GLU A 21 -8.06 0.96 -0.68
N LEU A 22 -7.01 0.49 -1.36
CA LEU A 22 -6.40 -0.82 -1.11
C LEU A 22 -5.86 -0.94 0.32
N ILE A 23 -5.24 0.11 0.85
CA ILE A 23 -4.74 0.15 2.23
C ILE A 23 -5.91 0.04 3.20
N ARG A 24 -6.96 0.85 3.01
CA ARG A 24 -8.17 0.84 3.84
C ARG A 24 -8.84 -0.53 3.84
N ASP A 25 -9.05 -1.12 2.66
CA ASP A 25 -9.73 -2.41 2.52
C ASP A 25 -8.92 -3.54 3.17
N SER A 26 -7.58 -3.41 3.19
CA SER A 26 -6.67 -4.33 3.87
C SER A 26 -6.62 -4.20 5.39
N GLN A 27 -7.22 -3.15 5.98
CA GLN A 27 -7.25 -2.97 7.44
C GLN A 27 -8.03 -4.08 8.14
N SER A 28 -9.13 -4.55 7.55
CA SER A 28 -9.93 -5.66 8.09
C SER A 28 -9.11 -6.95 8.24
N LEU A 29 -8.12 -7.15 7.37
CA LEU A 29 -7.25 -8.32 7.42
C LEU A 29 -6.25 -8.27 8.60
N THR A 30 -5.98 -7.08 9.15
CA THR A 30 -5.12 -6.86 10.34
C THR A 30 -5.74 -7.37 11.64
N ALA A 31 -7.08 -7.40 11.68
CA ALA A 31 -7.87 -7.91 12.79
C ALA A 31 -7.92 -9.44 12.69
N PHE A 32 -6.87 -10.09 13.18
CA PHE A 32 -6.78 -11.55 13.25
C PHE A 32 -7.45 -12.07 14.52
N THR A 33 -8.54 -12.80 14.33
CA THR A 33 -9.11 -13.73 15.29
C THR A 33 -9.07 -15.13 14.67
N LEU A 34 -8.52 -16.09 15.41
CA LEU A 34 -8.60 -17.49 15.00
C LEU A 34 -10.00 -18.01 15.36
N PRO A 35 -10.79 -18.50 14.39
CA PRO A 35 -12.07 -19.12 14.69
C PRO A 35 -11.85 -20.43 15.48
N THR A 36 -12.83 -20.83 16.26
CA THR A 36 -12.86 -22.18 16.84
C THR A 36 -13.09 -23.17 15.69
N LEU A 37 -12.14 -24.07 15.48
CA LEU A 37 -12.17 -25.10 14.43
C LEU A 37 -12.02 -26.47 15.10
N ASP A 38 -12.61 -27.49 14.49
CA ASP A 38 -12.79 -28.80 15.13
C ASP A 38 -11.53 -29.68 15.03
N SER A 39 -10.55 -29.27 14.20
CA SER A 39 -9.29 -30.00 14.03
C SER A 39 -8.07 -29.09 13.79
N ALA A 40 -6.89 -29.68 13.99
CA ALA A 40 -5.61 -29.06 13.69
C ALA A 40 -5.43 -28.86 12.18
N GLU A 41 -5.88 -29.82 11.37
CA GLU A 41 -5.85 -29.77 9.91
C GLU A 41 -6.67 -28.58 9.37
N GLU A 42 -7.91 -28.41 9.83
CA GLU A 42 -8.75 -27.25 9.47
C GLU A 42 -8.11 -25.93 9.88
N THR A 43 -7.47 -25.88 11.06
CA THR A 43 -6.74 -24.72 11.54
C THR A 43 -5.58 -24.37 10.61
N VAL A 44 -4.80 -25.36 10.20
CA VAL A 44 -3.67 -25.17 9.28
C VAL A 44 -4.14 -24.68 7.92
N ASP A 45 -5.20 -25.27 7.36
CA ASP A 45 -5.72 -24.88 6.05
C ASP A 45 -6.36 -23.49 6.07
N PHE A 46 -7.05 -23.12 7.14
CA PHE A 46 -7.51 -21.75 7.38
C PHE A 46 -6.35 -20.75 7.38
N LEU A 47 -5.28 -21.05 8.11
CA LEU A 47 -4.09 -20.19 8.18
C LEU A 47 -3.38 -20.08 6.83
N LYS A 48 -3.29 -21.16 6.04
CA LYS A 48 -2.74 -21.13 4.68
C LYS A 48 -3.57 -20.23 3.77
N GLY A 49 -4.90 -20.39 3.78
CA GLY A 49 -5.80 -19.57 2.98
C GLY A 49 -5.66 -18.09 3.31
N ARG A 50 -5.64 -17.75 4.61
CA ARG A 50 -5.46 -16.36 5.05
C ARG A 50 -4.09 -15.79 4.70
N LYS A 51 -3.02 -16.58 4.81
CA LYS A 51 -1.68 -16.20 4.35
C LYS A 51 -1.66 -15.88 2.87
N ALA A 52 -2.33 -16.69 2.04
CA ALA A 52 -2.43 -16.45 0.60
C ALA A 52 -3.19 -15.15 0.29
N THR A 53 -4.33 -14.90 0.96
CA THR A 53 -5.08 -13.63 0.81
C THR A 53 -4.22 -12.42 1.16
N LEU A 54 -3.47 -12.47 2.25
CA LEU A 54 -2.56 -11.40 2.66
C LEU A 54 -1.44 -11.17 1.63
N ALA A 55 -0.82 -12.25 1.15
CA ALA A 55 0.22 -12.17 0.13
C ALA A 55 -0.29 -11.50 -1.15
N GLN A 56 -1.50 -11.84 -1.60
CA GLN A 56 -2.13 -11.20 -2.76
C GLN A 56 -2.35 -9.71 -2.51
N ARG A 57 -2.86 -9.30 -1.35
CA ARG A 57 -3.09 -7.89 -1.03
C ARG A 57 -1.82 -7.07 -0.97
N ILE A 58 -0.75 -7.64 -0.42
CA ILE A 58 0.57 -7.01 -0.44
C ILE A 58 1.04 -6.81 -1.88
N SER A 59 0.84 -7.81 -2.74
CA SER A 59 1.16 -7.70 -4.18
C SER A 59 0.38 -6.55 -4.84
N ASP A 60 -0.94 -6.50 -4.62
CA ASP A 60 -1.82 -5.46 -5.18
C ASP A 60 -1.37 -4.05 -4.75
N ILE A 61 -1.07 -3.86 -3.45
CA ILE A 61 -0.59 -2.58 -2.90
C ILE A 61 0.76 -2.19 -3.49
N ASN A 62 1.67 -3.15 -3.66
CA ASN A 62 2.99 -2.91 -4.24
C ASN A 62 2.87 -2.48 -5.71
N GLN A 63 2.01 -3.14 -6.49
CA GLN A 63 1.76 -2.78 -7.88
C GLN A 63 1.12 -1.39 -8.01
N ALA A 64 0.12 -1.07 -7.17
CA ALA A 64 -0.50 0.24 -7.15
C ALA A 64 0.50 1.34 -6.73
N THR A 65 1.36 1.04 -5.76
CA THR A 65 2.45 1.92 -5.32
C THR A 65 3.48 2.17 -6.43
N ALA A 66 3.88 1.12 -7.17
CA ALA A 66 4.78 1.26 -8.31
C ALA A 66 4.15 2.15 -9.39
N SER A 67 2.87 1.94 -9.68
CA SER A 67 2.11 2.77 -10.62
C SER A 67 2.03 4.23 -10.18
N LEU A 68 1.89 4.49 -8.87
CA LEU A 68 1.90 5.85 -8.32
C LEU A 68 3.28 6.50 -8.52
N LYS A 69 4.37 5.79 -8.23
CA LYS A 69 5.74 6.28 -8.48
C LYS A 69 5.98 6.62 -9.94
N THR A 70 5.50 5.78 -10.87
CA THR A 70 5.58 6.07 -12.30
C THR A 70 4.77 7.33 -12.67
N ALA A 71 3.55 7.48 -12.13
CA ALA A 71 2.74 8.67 -12.35
C ALA A 71 3.40 9.95 -11.81
N MET A 72 4.06 9.87 -10.64
CA MET A 72 4.84 10.95 -10.05
C MET A 72 6.00 11.37 -10.97
N SER A 73 6.81 10.40 -11.43
CA SER A 73 7.91 10.69 -12.36
C SER A 73 7.43 11.26 -13.70
N CYS A 74 6.30 10.78 -14.23
CA CYS A 74 5.70 11.36 -15.43
C CYS A 74 5.23 12.80 -15.21
N PHE A 75 4.67 13.11 -14.05
CA PHE A 75 4.25 14.46 -13.71
C PHE A 75 5.45 15.40 -13.58
N GLU A 76 6.50 14.98 -12.86
CA GLU A 76 7.75 15.73 -12.69
C GLU A 76 8.39 16.08 -14.06
N LYS A 77 8.56 15.08 -14.93
CA LYS A 77 9.09 15.29 -16.30
C LYS A 77 8.24 16.21 -17.17
N MET A 78 6.93 16.28 -16.94
CA MET A 78 6.05 17.16 -17.68
C MET A 78 6.06 18.57 -17.09
N PHE A 79 6.18 18.70 -15.77
CA PHE A 79 6.33 19.96 -15.05
C PHE A 79 7.62 20.67 -15.46
N GLU A 80 8.73 19.97 -15.62
CA GLU A 80 9.99 20.55 -16.11
C GLU A 80 9.90 21.12 -17.53
N LYS A 81 8.91 20.71 -18.33
CA LYS A 81 8.78 21.07 -19.76
C LYS A 81 7.81 22.21 -20.02
N ILE A 82 7.07 22.69 -19.01
CA ILE A 82 6.19 23.86 -19.15
C ILE A 82 6.97 25.15 -18.86
N SER A 83 6.36 26.31 -19.17
CA SER A 83 6.99 27.61 -18.94
C SER A 83 7.24 27.88 -17.44
N PRO A 84 8.25 28.70 -17.08
CA PRO A 84 8.45 29.10 -15.68
C PRO A 84 7.22 29.75 -15.04
N GLU A 85 6.44 30.50 -15.81
CA GLU A 85 5.18 31.11 -15.35
C GLU A 85 4.12 30.03 -15.05
N ASP A 86 4.03 28.99 -15.87
CA ASP A 86 3.18 27.83 -15.63
C ASP A 86 3.65 26.99 -14.44
N GLN A 87 4.96 26.82 -14.26
CA GLN A 87 5.53 26.13 -13.10
C GLN A 87 5.18 26.85 -11.80
N ALA A 88 5.32 28.19 -11.76
CA ALA A 88 4.96 28.99 -10.60
C ALA A 88 3.47 28.85 -10.25
N ARG A 89 2.58 28.83 -11.25
CA ARG A 89 1.14 28.57 -11.04
C ARG A 89 0.86 27.18 -10.51
N GLU A 90 1.67 26.20 -10.88
CA GLU A 90 1.45 24.78 -10.61
C GLU A 90 2.26 24.24 -9.43
N GLN A 91 3.03 25.10 -8.76
CA GLN A 91 3.92 24.76 -7.65
C GLN A 91 3.17 24.13 -6.46
N SER A 92 1.97 24.59 -6.15
CA SER A 92 1.14 24.02 -5.08
C SER A 92 0.74 22.57 -5.37
N SER A 93 0.33 22.29 -6.62
CA SER A 93 0.06 20.92 -7.07
C SER A 93 1.31 20.05 -7.05
N TYR A 94 2.48 20.62 -7.39
CA TYR A 94 3.75 19.92 -7.34
C TYR A 94 4.08 19.46 -5.91
N GLU A 95 3.92 20.34 -4.93
CA GLU A 95 4.16 20.03 -3.52
C GLU A 95 3.15 19.00 -2.97
N GLU A 96 1.87 19.15 -3.31
CA GLU A 96 0.82 18.22 -2.89
C GLU A 96 1.09 16.79 -3.39
N TYR A 97 1.43 16.63 -4.66
CA TYR A 97 1.57 15.30 -5.28
C TYR A 97 2.94 14.67 -5.06
N LEU A 98 4.01 15.46 -4.94
CA LEU A 98 5.38 14.94 -4.83
C LEU A 98 5.97 15.01 -3.42
N ARG A 99 5.62 16.02 -2.60
CA ARG A 99 6.09 16.13 -1.21
C ARG A 99 5.09 15.60 -0.17
N GLY A 100 3.82 15.50 -0.50
CA GLY A 100 2.75 15.01 0.40
C GLY A 100 2.52 13.49 0.41
N THR A 101 3.46 12.66 -0.05
CA THR A 101 3.28 11.19 0.03
C THR A 101 3.30 10.72 1.49
N PRO A 102 2.41 9.80 1.92
CA PRO A 102 2.41 9.30 3.29
C PRO A 102 3.81 8.79 3.60
N SER A 103 4.39 9.38 4.64
CA SER A 103 5.79 9.25 4.99
C SER A 103 6.23 7.78 4.92
N GLN A 104 7.44 7.56 4.45
CA GLN A 104 8.13 6.26 4.49
C GLN A 104 7.99 5.55 5.86
N GLN A 105 7.82 6.35 6.93
CA GLN A 105 7.46 5.93 8.29
C GLN A 105 6.13 5.19 8.44
N GLN A 106 5.05 5.61 7.77
CA GLN A 106 3.76 4.90 7.85
C GLN A 106 3.83 3.51 7.19
N ARG A 107 4.59 3.38 6.10
CA ARG A 107 4.87 2.06 5.49
C ARG A 107 5.75 1.19 6.38
N HIS A 108 6.84 1.74 6.92
CA HIS A 108 7.71 1.03 7.84
C HIS A 108 6.99 0.56 9.11
N TYR A 109 6.09 1.38 9.65
CA TYR A 109 5.27 1.02 10.81
C TYR A 109 4.35 -0.16 10.49
N TRP A 110 3.69 -0.13 9.34
CA TRP A 110 2.83 -1.23 8.89
C TRP A 110 3.65 -2.52 8.71
N GLU A 111 4.70 -2.53 7.89
CA GLU A 111 5.52 -3.73 7.67
C GLU A 111 6.13 -4.30 8.96
N SER A 112 6.54 -3.44 9.90
CA SER A 112 7.18 -3.86 11.16
C SER A 112 6.17 -4.42 12.15
N SER A 113 4.99 -3.80 12.27
CA SER A 113 3.92 -4.26 13.16
C SER A 113 3.39 -5.64 12.72
N TRP A 114 3.24 -5.84 11.42
CA TRP A 114 2.79 -7.10 10.84
C TRP A 114 3.78 -8.25 10.97
N ARG A 115 5.07 -8.02 10.72
CA ARG A 115 6.12 -9.05 10.91
C ARG A 115 6.20 -9.54 12.35
N LYS A 116 6.00 -8.65 13.33
CA LYS A 116 5.95 -9.02 14.75
C LYS A 116 4.73 -9.89 15.07
N LYS A 117 3.56 -9.53 14.55
CA LYS A 117 2.32 -10.26 14.82
C LYS A 117 2.30 -11.66 14.21
N LEU A 118 2.82 -11.83 12.99
CA LEU A 118 2.97 -13.15 12.36
C LEU A 118 3.94 -14.06 13.12
N LYS A 119 5.07 -13.52 13.60
CA LYS A 119 6.03 -14.29 14.41
C LYS A 119 5.41 -14.76 15.73
N SER A 120 4.63 -13.90 16.39
CA SER A 120 3.92 -14.25 17.63
C SER A 120 2.89 -15.36 17.42
N VAL A 121 2.05 -15.27 16.38
CA VAL A 121 1.05 -16.30 16.08
C VAL A 121 1.70 -17.64 15.75
N TYR A 122 2.82 -17.64 15.03
CA TYR A 122 3.56 -18.85 14.70
C TYR A 122 4.21 -19.49 15.93
N ALA A 123 4.84 -18.68 16.80
CA ALA A 123 5.46 -19.15 18.05
C ALA A 123 4.42 -19.76 19.02
N SER A 124 3.25 -19.13 19.17
CA SER A 124 2.17 -19.63 20.02
C SER A 124 1.45 -20.88 19.47
N SER A 125 1.64 -21.20 18.18
CA SER A 125 1.15 -22.45 17.58
C SER A 125 2.13 -23.61 17.77
N THR A 126 3.44 -23.33 17.89
CA THR A 126 4.47 -24.36 18.11
C THR A 126 4.62 -24.75 19.58
N GLU A 127 4.28 -23.87 20.52
CA GLU A 127 4.33 -24.17 21.97
C GLU A 127 3.15 -25.01 22.47
N ARG A 128 2.07 -25.17 21.69
CA ARG A 128 0.88 -25.94 22.09
C ARG A 128 0.92 -27.44 21.78
N ASN A 129 1.99 -27.94 21.16
CA ASN A 129 2.12 -29.35 20.75
C ASN A 129 3.13 -30.17 21.59
N TRP A 130 3.59 -29.65 22.73
CA TRP A 130 4.47 -30.40 23.65
C TRP A 130 4.10 -30.12 25.12
N SER A 131 2.95 -30.64 25.56
CA SER A 131 2.66 -30.96 26.96
C SER A 131 1.69 -32.12 27.03
#